data_AF-L5NAJ9-F1
#
_entry.id   AF-L5NAJ9-F1
#
_cell.length_a   1.000
_cell.length_b   1.000
_cell.length_c   1.000
_cell.angle_alpha   90.00
_cell.angle_beta   90.00
_cell.angle_gamma   90.00
#
_symmetry.space_group_name_H-M   'P 1'
#
loop_
_entity.id
_entity.type
_entity.pdbx_description
1 polymer ?
#
loop_
_entity_poly.entity_id
_entity_poly.type
_entity_poly.pdbx_seq_one_letter_code
_entity_poly.pdbx_strand_id
1 'polypeptide(L)' 'MVDAWLDFMLGPMRSVGDVYFEHQMIFNTLIVAAAVWQVRKKRPSRSVEKTENL' A
#
# COMPACT_ATOMS: atom_id res chain seq x y z
N MET A 1 16.87 13.73 19.99
CA MET A 1 16.17 13.89 21.30
C MET A 1 14.69 13.55 21.21
N VAL A 2 14.05 13.78 20.06
CA VAL A 2 12.68 13.32 19.79
C VAL A 2 12.58 11.78 19.77
N ASP A 3 13.61 11.09 19.27
CA ASP A 3 13.61 9.61 19.20
C ASP A 3 13.52 8.92 20.56
N ALA A 4 14.27 9.39 21.56
CA ALA A 4 14.21 8.85 22.93
C ALA A 4 12.84 9.09 23.59
N TRP A 5 12.15 10.17 23.22
CA TRP A 5 10.82 10.49 23.73
C TRP A 5 9.74 9.62 23.06
N LEU A 6 9.89 9.36 21.77
CA LEU A 6 9.02 8.47 21.02
C LEU A 6 9.23 7.00 21.40
N ASP A 7 10.45 6.55 21.69
CA ASP A 7 10.71 5.21 22.25
C ASP A 7 10.03 5.01 23.61
N PHE A 8 9.99 6.05 24.45
CA PHE A 8 9.30 6.01 25.74
C PHE A 8 7.77 5.99 25.63
N MET A 9 7.17 6.78 24.72
CA MET A 9 5.71 6.87 24.57
C MET A 9 5.11 5.74 23.72
N LEU A 10 5.77 5.34 22.64
CA LEU A 10 5.25 4.34 21.70
C LEU A 10 5.76 2.93 22.02
N GLY A 11 6.87 2.81 22.76
CA GLY A 11 7.42 1.53 23.18
C GLY A 11 7.53 0.55 22.01
N PRO A 12 7.12 -0.73 22.17
CA PRO A 12 7.19 -1.73 21.10
C PRO A 12 6.42 -1.34 19.82
N MET A 13 5.44 -0.44 19.90
CA MET A 13 4.67 0.00 18.73
C MET A 13 5.54 0.80 17.74
N ARG A 14 6.61 1.44 18.23
CA ARG A 14 7.59 2.15 17.40
C ARG A 14 8.37 1.20 16.50
N SER A 15 8.73 0.02 17.01
CA SER A 15 9.39 -1.02 16.22
C SER A 15 8.56 -1.48 15.02
N VAL A 16 7.23 -1.52 15.15
CA VAL A 16 6.33 -1.85 14.04
C VAL A 16 6.35 -0.76 12.97
N GLY A 17 6.34 0.51 13.41
CA GLY A 17 6.50 1.66 12.53
C GLY A 17 7.84 1.66 11.81
N ASP A 18 8.94 1.44 12.53
CA ASP A 18 10.30 1.44 11.97
C ASP A 18 10.47 0.33 10.93
N VAL A 19 9.98 -0.89 11.23
CA VAL A 19 10.00 -2.01 10.28
C VAL A 19 9.16 -1.68 9.03
N TYR A 20 7.99 -1.05 9.21
CA TYR A 20 7.15 -0.64 8.09
C TYR A 20 7.84 0.42 7.22
N PHE A 21 8.45 1.44 7.81
CA PHE A 21 9.17 2.49 7.08
C PHE A 21 10.41 1.94 6.37
N GLU A 22 11.17 1.06 7.01
CA GLU A 22 12.35 0.42 6.42
C GLU A 22 11.98 -0.46 5.22
N HIS A 23 10.86 -1.17 5.29
CA HIS A 23 10.39 -2.07 4.24
C HIS A 23 9.28 -1.45 3.37
N GLN A 24 9.07 -0.13 3.44
CA GLN A 24 7.94 0.55 2.81
C GLN A 24 7.88 0.29 1.29
N MET A 25 9.04 0.27 0.62
CA MET A 25 9.16 -0.05 -0.81
C MET A 25 8.67 -1.47 -1.13
N ILE A 26 8.98 -2.43 -0.27
CA ILE A 26 8.59 -3.84 -0.44
C ILE A 26 7.08 -3.97 -0.20
N PHE A 27 6.57 -3.42 0.90
CA PHE A 27 5.14 -3.46 1.21
C PHE A 27 4.28 -2.78 0.14
N ASN A 28 4.68 -1.59 -0.33
CA ASN A 28 3.98 -0.89 -1.40
C ASN A 28 3.95 -1.71 -2.70
N THR A 29 5.08 -2.34 -3.05
CA THR A 29 5.16 -3.20 -4.24
C THR A 29 4.25 -4.42 -4.11
N LEU A 30 4.20 -5.06 -2.94
CA LEU A 30 3.31 -6.20 -2.66
C LEU A 30 1.83 -5.80 -2.75
N ILE A 31 1.46 -4.65 -2.17
CA ILE A 31 0.08 -4.14 -2.21
C ILE A 31 -0.34 -3.84 -3.64
N VAL A 32 0.50 -3.14 -4.42
CA VAL A 32 0.22 -2.82 -5.82
C VAL A 32 0.16 -4.10 -6.67
N ALA A 33 1.07 -5.04 -6.47
CA ALA A 33 1.06 -6.33 -7.16
C ALA A 33 -0.23 -7.13 -6.85
N ALA A 34 -0.66 -7.16 -5.60
CA ALA A 34 -1.91 -7.80 -5.19
C ALA A 34 -3.15 -7.11 -5.79
N ALA A 35 -3.16 -5.77 -5.84
CA ALA A 35 -4.23 -5.00 -6.46
C ALA A 35 -4.30 -5.27 -7.97
N VAL A 36 -3.17 -5.25 -8.67
CA VAL A 36 -3.08 -5.58 -10.10
C VAL A 36 -3.52 -7.02 -10.36
N TRP A 37 -3.11 -7.97 -9.52
CA TRP A 37 -3.55 -9.36 -9.60
C TRP A 37 -5.07 -9.47 -9.44
N GLN A 38 -5.64 -8.77 -8.46
CA GLN A 38 -7.08 -8.79 -8.19
C GLN A 38 -7.87 -8.19 -9.36
N VAL A 39 -7.39 -7.09 -9.95
CA VAL A 39 -7.98 -6.47 -11.15
C VAL A 39 -7.88 -7.42 -12.35
N ARG A 40 -6.76 -8.12 -12.55
CA ARG A 40 -6.62 -9.12 -13.62
C ARG A 40 -7.54 -10.32 -13.44
N LYS A 41 -7.76 -10.77 -12.20
CA LYS A 41 -8.69 -11.87 -11.88
C LYS A 41 -10.16 -11.45 -12.04
N LYS A 42 -10.48 -10.17 -11.79
CA LYS A 42 -11.81 -9.58 -11.97
C LYS A 42 -12.00 -8.95 -13.36
N ARG A 43 -11.51 -9.55 -14.44
CA ARG A 43 -11.95 -9.19 -15.80
C ARG A 43 -13.21 -9.99 -16.19
N PRO A 44 -14.45 -9.53 -15.92
CA PRO A 44 -15.47 -9.63 -16.93
C PRO A 44 -15.16 -8.57 -18.00
N SER A 45 -15.30 -8.97 -19.26
CA SER A 45 -15.27 -8.07 -20.42
C SER A 45 -16.12 -6.81 -20.20
N ARG A 46 -15.71 -5.70 -20.82
CA ARG A 46 -16.52 -4.55 -21.26
C ARG A 46 -16.42 -3.28 -20.42
N SER A 47 -15.67 -2.32 -20.97
CA SER A 47 -16.08 -0.91 -21.06
C SER A 47 -15.13 -0.16 -22.00
N VAL A 48 -15.17 -0.51 -23.28
CA VAL A 48 -14.71 0.35 -24.39
C VAL A 48 -15.97 0.72 -25.16
N GLU A 49 -16.76 1.66 -24.64
CA GLU A 49 -17.84 2.30 -25.39
C GLU A 49 -18.43 3.46 -24.57
N LYS A 50 -17.84 4.68 -24.65
CA LYS A 50 -18.60 5.95 -24.53
C LYS A 50 -17.74 7.20 -24.78
N THR A 51 -17.05 7.31 -25.91
CA THR A 51 -16.51 8.61 -26.38
C THR A 51 -16.55 8.75 -27.91
N GLU A 52 -17.56 8.16 -28.55
CA GLU A 52 -18.00 8.59 -29.88
C GLU A 52 -19.52 8.73 -29.83
N ASN A 53 -20.01 9.93 -30.13
CA ASN A 53 -21.42 10.31 -30.31
C ASN A 53 -22.21 10.65 -29.04
N LEU A 54 -22.11 11.92 -28.61
CA LEU A 54 -23.25 12.78 -28.25
C LEU A 54 -22.81 14.25 -28.22
#